data_AF-A0AAV5DA37-F1
#
_entry.id   AF-A0AAV5DA37-F1
#
_cell.length_a   1.000
_cell.length_b   1.000
_cell.length_c   1.000
_cell.angle_alpha   90.00
_cell.angle_beta   90.00
_cell.angle_gamma   90.00
#
_symmetry.space_group_name_H-M   'P 1'
#
loop_
_entity.id
_entity.type
_entity.pdbx_description
1 polymer ?
#
loop_
_entity_poly.entity_id
_entity_poly.type
_entity_poly.pdbx_seq_one_letter_code
_entity_poly.pdbx_strand_id
1 'polypeptide(L)'
;MTIVWYLLNIYNKLLLKAVPFPLNIATFQFASGSFFITLSWLLNLHPKPRLSLQQCAKLLPLALIHVMGNAFTNMSLDRVVISFTHIIKAM
;
A
#
# COMPACT_ATOMS: atom_id res chain seq x y z
N MET A 1 4.17 16.33 5.82
CA MET A 1 4.11 14.85 5.69
C MET A 1 3.18 14.21 6.73
N THR A 2 3.11 14.73 7.95
CA THR A 2 2.32 14.17 9.08
C THR A 2 0.79 14.25 8.90
N ILE A 3 0.26 15.37 8.38
CA ILE A 3 -1.21 15.56 8.25
C ILE A 3 -1.84 14.57 7.25
N VAL A 4 -1.23 14.42 6.07
CA VAL A 4 -1.68 13.47 5.04
C VAL A 4 -1.67 12.04 5.58
N TRP A 5 -0.64 11.69 6.36
CA TRP A 5 -0.53 10.38 6.99
C TRP A 5 -1.66 10.10 7.99
N TYR A 6 -2.04 11.08 8.82
CA TYR A 6 -3.17 10.94 9.75
C TYR A 6 -4.51 10.79 9.02
N LEU A 7 -4.73 11.60 7.97
CA LEU A 7 -5.96 11.54 7.17
C LEU A 7 -6.14 10.15 6.51
N LEU A 8 -5.07 9.59 5.95
CA LEU A 8 -5.09 8.25 5.33
C LEU A 8 -5.42 7.15 6.35
N ASN A 9 -4.88 7.21 7.57
CA ASN A 9 -5.18 6.23 8.61
C ASN A 9 -6.64 6.30 9.08
N ILE A 10 -7.19 7.51 9.26
CA ILE A 10 -8.59 7.71 9.63
C ILE A 10 -9.50 7.18 8.51
N TYR A 11 -9.21 7.51 7.26
CA TYR A 11 -9.98 7.03 6.11
C TYR A 11 -9.96 5.50 6.01
N ASN A 12 -8.79 4.88 6.14
CA ASN A 12 -8.66 3.42 6.10
C ASN A 12 -9.51 2.74 7.19
N LYS A 13 -9.55 3.30 8.41
CA LYS A 13 -10.37 2.74 9.49
C LYS A 13 -11.86 2.89 9.24
N LEU A 14 -12.31 4.00 8.66
CA LEU A 14 -13.71 4.19 8.28
C LEU A 14 -14.11 3.23 7.15
N LEU A 15 -13.23 3.06 6.16
CA LEU A 15 -13.47 2.17 5.03
C LEU A 15 -13.52 0.70 5.47
N LEU A 16 -12.62 0.28 6.36
CA LEU A 16 -12.64 -1.07 6.94
C LEU A 16 -13.90 -1.35 7.78
N LYS A 17 -14.41 -0.33 8.49
CA LYS A 17 -15.70 -0.45 9.21
C LYS A 17 -16.89 -0.64 8.26
N ALA A 18 -16.88 0.02 7.10
CA ALA A 18 -17.96 -0.07 6.12
C ALA A 18 -17.86 -1.34 5.25
N VAL A 19 -16.64 -1.79 4.97
CA VAL A 19 -16.32 -2.94 4.12
C VAL A 19 -15.23 -3.77 4.82
N PRO A 20 -15.59 -4.80 5.61
CA PRO A 20 -14.65 -5.59 6.40
C PRO A 20 -13.90 -6.63 5.56
N PHE A 21 -13.36 -6.19 4.42
CA PHE A 21 -12.55 -6.99 3.51
C PHE A 21 -11.18 -6.32 3.32
N PRO A 22 -10.28 -6.39 4.33
CA PRO A 22 -9.01 -5.68 4.33
C PRO A 22 -8.10 -6.00 3.14
N LEU A 23 -8.13 -7.25 2.68
CA LEU A 23 -7.37 -7.68 1.50
C LEU A 23 -7.90 -7.05 0.21
N ASN A 24 -9.23 -7.00 0.03
CA ASN A 24 -9.83 -6.40 -1.17
C ASN A 24 -9.54 -4.90 -1.25
N ILE A 25 -9.60 -4.21 -0.11
CA ILE A 25 -9.22 -2.79 -0.02
C ILE A 25 -7.74 -2.60 -0.37
N ALA A 26 -6.85 -3.44 0.17
CA ALA A 26 -5.42 -3.38 -0.15
C ALA A 26 -5.16 -3.62 -1.64
N THR A 27 -5.82 -4.61 -2.26
CA THR A 27 -5.72 -4.87 -3.70
C THR A 27 -6.20 -3.69 -4.52
N PHE A 28 -7.31 -3.06 -4.14
CA PHE A 28 -7.82 -1.87 -4.83
C PHE A 28 -6.86 -0.68 -4.71
N GLN A 29 -6.24 -0.47 -3.54
CA GLN A 29 -5.23 0.57 -3.34
C GLN A 29 -4.00 0.35 -4.22
N PHE A 30 -3.51 -0.89 -4.31
CA PHE A 30 -2.42 -1.23 -5.24
C PHE A 30 -2.82 -1.04 -6.70
N ALA A 31 -4.02 -1.48 -7.09
CA ALA A 31 -4.53 -1.31 -8.45
C ALA A 31 -4.68 0.17 -8.85
N SER A 32 -5.22 0.98 -7.95
CA SER A 32 -5.37 2.43 -8.13
C SER A 32 -4.00 3.12 -8.26
N GLY A 33 -3.05 2.80 -7.38
CA GLY A 33 -1.69 3.33 -7.46
C GLY A 33 -1.00 2.95 -8.78
N SER A 34 -1.09 1.68 -9.18
CA SER A 34 -0.57 1.22 -10.47
C SER A 34 -1.23 1.94 -11.65
N PHE A 35 -2.56 2.12 -11.63
CA PHE A 35 -3.29 2.84 -12.65
C PHE A 35 -2.79 4.28 -12.84
N PHE A 36 -2.63 5.04 -11.75
CA PHE A 36 -2.14 6.43 -11.83
C PHE A 36 -0.67 6.52 -12.31
N ILE A 37 0.18 5.58 -11.90
CA ILE A 37 1.57 5.52 -12.37
C ILE A 37 1.61 5.20 -13.87
N THR A 38 0.84 4.21 -14.32
CA THR A 38 0.75 3.86 -15.74
C THR A 38 0.18 5.03 -16.56
N LEU A 39 -0.86 5.70 -16.06
CA LEU A 39 -1.42 6.88 -16.71
C LEU A 39 -0.40 8.01 -16.81
N SER A 40 0.40 8.25 -15.77
CA SER A 40 1.47 9.26 -15.78
C SER A 40 2.53 8.95 -16.86
N TRP A 41 2.84 7.67 -17.08
CA TRP A 41 3.76 7.25 -18.14
C TRP A 41 3.13 7.32 -19.54
N LEU A 42 1.82 7.05 -19.69
CA LEU A 42 1.10 7.18 -20.95
C LEU A 42 1.02 8.65 -21.39
N LEU A 43 0.75 9.55 -20.44
CA LEU A 43 0.68 10.99 -20.65
C LEU A 43 2.07 11.67 -20.68
N ASN A 44 3.16 10.90 -20.55
CA ASN A 44 4.55 11.40 -20.47
C ASN A 44 4.79 12.47 -19.38
N LEU A 45 3.98 12.46 -18.31
CA LEU A 45 4.11 13.39 -17.17
C LEU A 45 5.34 13.09 -16.31
N HIS A 46 5.86 11.87 -16.38
CA HIS A 46 7.05 11.45 -15.63
C HIS A 46 7.97 10.58 -16.50
N PRO A 47 9.30 10.71 -16.38
CA PRO A 47 10.24 9.86 -17.09
C PRO A 47 10.00 8.37 -16.77
N LYS A 48 9.90 7.56 -17.82
CA LYS A 48 9.73 6.11 -17.70
C LYS A 48 11.01 5.48 -17.14
N PRO A 49 10.94 4.66 -16.07
CA PRO A 49 12.12 4.02 -15.53
C PRO A 49 12.66 3.00 -16.55
N ARG A 50 13.97 3.04 -16.81
CA ARG A 50 14.66 2.05 -17.65
C ARG A 50 15.06 0.86 -16.76
N LEU A 51 14.17 -0.12 -16.65
CA LEU A 51 14.43 -1.34 -15.89
C LEU A 51 14.73 -2.50 -16.83
N SER A 52 15.83 -3.22 -16.59
CA SER A 52 16.10 -4.50 -17.24
C SER A 52 15.31 -5.63 -16.57
N LEU A 53 15.01 -6.70 -17.31
CA LEU A 53 14.33 -7.88 -16.75
C LEU A 53 15.06 -8.48 -15.54
N GLN A 54 16.40 -8.42 -15.52
CA GLN A 54 17.22 -8.85 -14.38
C GLN A 54 17.04 -7.95 -13.15
N GLN A 55 16.84 -6.64 -13.33
CA GLN A 55 16.54 -5.74 -12.22
C GLN A 55 15.13 -5.99 -11.68
N CYS A 56 14.14 -6.24 -12.56
CA CYS A 56 12.80 -6.63 -12.14
C CYS A 56 12.81 -7.93 -11.30
N ALA A 57 13.58 -8.94 -11.71
CA ALA A 57 13.72 -10.18 -10.95
C ALA A 57 14.32 -9.96 -9.55
N LYS A 58 15.26 -9.02 -9.40
CA LYS A 58 15.83 -8.64 -8.10
C LYS A 58 14.86 -7.87 -7.21
N LEU A 59 13.92 -7.13 -7.80
CA LEU A 59 12.91 -6.35 -7.08
C LEU A 59 11.71 -7.20 -6.65
N LEU A 60 11.48 -8.34 -7.30
CA LEU A 60 10.33 -9.21 -7.04
C LEU A 60 10.25 -9.70 -5.57
N PRO A 61 11.33 -10.17 -4.92
CA PRO A 61 11.27 -10.58 -3.51
C PRO A 61 10.90 -9.42 -2.58
N LEU A 62 11.45 -8.23 -2.84
CA LEU A 62 11.15 -7.03 -2.07
C LEU A 62 9.68 -6.61 -2.24
N ALA A 63 9.17 -6.66 -3.48
CA ALA A 63 7.77 -6.37 -3.77
C ALA A 63 6.83 -7.35 -3.07
N LEU A 64 7.15 -8.64 -3.06
CA LEU A 64 6.37 -9.68 -2.35
C LEU A 64 6.34 -9.41 -0.85
N ILE A 65 7.49 -9.18 -0.23
CA ILE A 65 7.58 -8.84 1.21
C ILE A 65 6.77 -7.58 1.51
N HIS A 66 6.82 -6.58 0.64
CA HIS A 66 6.08 -5.33 0.81
C HIS A 66 4.56 -5.53 0.73
N VAL A 67 4.08 -6.29 -0.25
CA VAL A 67 2.65 -6.64 -0.38
C VAL A 67 2.19 -7.44 0.83
N MET A 68 2.98 -8.43 1.28
CA MET A 68 2.69 -9.22 2.47
C MET A 68 2.63 -8.35 3.74
N GLY A 69 3.62 -7.48 3.94
CA GLY A 69 3.65 -6.55 5.08
C GLY A 69 2.45 -5.59 5.09
N ASN A 70 2.01 -5.13 3.91
CA ASN A 70 0.80 -4.32 3.79
C ASN A 70 -0.47 -5.11 4.09
N ALA A 71 -0.57 -6.35 3.58
CA ALA A 71 -1.69 -7.25 3.87
C ALA A 71 -1.82 -7.53 5.37
N PHE A 72 -0.71 -7.92 6.04
CA PHE A 72 -0.71 -8.19 7.48
C PHE A 72 -1.00 -6.93 8.30
N THR A 73 -0.50 -5.76 7.91
CA THR A 73 -0.84 -4.49 8.57
C THR A 73 -2.35 -4.24 8.49
N ASN A 74 -2.96 -4.34 7.30
CA ASN A 74 -4.40 -4.11 7.14
C ASN A 74 -5.27 -5.15 7.85
N MET A 75 -4.83 -6.42 7.92
CA MET A 75 -5.48 -7.43 8.75
C MET A 75 -5.36 -7.14 10.25
N SER A 76 -4.24 -6.60 10.70
CA SER A 76 -4.05 -6.21 12.11
C SER A 76 -4.95 -5.03 12.51
N LEU A 77 -5.20 -4.09 11.60
CA LEU A 77 -6.04 -2.92 11.83
C LEU A 77 -7.53 -3.28 11.99
N ASP A 78 -7.94 -4.40 11.41
CA ASP A 78 -9.27 -4.99 11.54
C ASP A 78 -9.47 -5.68 12.90
N ARG A 79 -8.41 -6.24 13.49
CA ARG A 79 -8.46 -7.00 14.76
C ARG A 79 -7.90 -6.29 16.00
N VAL A 80 -7.13 -5.21 15.84
CA VAL A 80 -6.42 -4.53 16.94
C VAL A 80 -6.46 -3.01 16.77
N VAL A 81 -6.40 -2.27 17.88
CA VAL A 81 -6.38 -0.80 17.87
C VAL A 81 -5.12 -0.30 17.15
N ILE A 82 -5.29 0.65 16.22
CA ILE A 82 -4.23 1.30 15.41
C ILE A 82 -2.95 1.61 16.22
N SER A 83 -3.09 2.06 17.46
CA SER A 83 -1.96 2.39 18.34
C SER A 83 -1.05 1.21 18.66
N PHE A 84 -1.58 -0.02 18.80
CA PHE A 84 -0.78 -1.22 19.06
C PHE A 84 0.01 -1.66 17.82
N THR A 85 -0.60 -1.54 16.62
CA THR A 85 0.08 -1.84 15.35
C THR A 85 1.27 -0.91 15.11
N HIS A 86 1.19 0.36 15.50
CA HIS A 86 2.33 1.28 15.39
C HIS A 86 3.46 1.01 16.38
N ILE A 87 3.18 0.46 17.58
CA ILE A 87 4.22 0.07 18.55
C ILE A 87 5.02 -1.14 18.04
N ILE A 88 4.35 -2.17 17.52
CA ILE A 88 5.02 -3.36 16.97
C ILE A 88 5.86 -3.04 15.72
N LYS A 89 5.41 -2.08 14.89
CA LYS A 89 6.17 -1.64 13.70
C LYS A 89 7.37 -0.74 14.03
N ALA A 90 7.48 -0.25 15.26
CA ALA A 90 8.53 0.66 15.71
C ALA A 90 9.60 -0.02 16.58
N MET A 91 9.36 -1.26 17.02
CA MET A 91 10.39 -2.17 17.55
C MET A 91 11.12 -2.87 16.42
#